data_AF-A0A524CY96-F1
#
_entry.id   AF-A0A524CY96-F1
#
_cell.length_a   1.000
_cell.length_b   1.000
_cell.length_c   1.000
_cell.angle_alpha   90.00
_cell.angle_beta   90.00
_cell.angle_gamma   90.00
#
_symmetry.space_group_name_H-M   'P 1'
#
loop_
_entity.id
_entity.type
_entity.pdbx_description
1 polymer ?
#
loop_
_entity_poly.entity_id
_entity_poly.type
_entity_poly.pdbx_seq_one_letter_code
_entity_poly.pdbx_strand_id
1 'polypeptide(L)'
;MELFTERYGKIVCMVLVVVDLVLGGTAVFFPYSYAEIFHPGLTTPPIDFIVRTGILWLGFAFFQGVAAFSKNPQRWFFVVSILRLMDVPADIIYGILAMGATMISRIMIWSAPLLNTLFGLYLLTLSQRLKEGREA
;
A
#
# COMPACT_ATOMS: atom_id res chain seq x y z
N MET A 1 9.33 -5.87 -25.45
CA MET A 1 8.74 -6.44 -24.22
C MET A 1 8.97 -5.54 -23.01
N GLU A 2 10.18 -5.02 -22.80
CA GLU A 2 10.52 -4.16 -21.66
C GLU A 2 9.68 -2.87 -21.53
N LEU A 3 9.46 -2.16 -22.64
CA LEU A 3 8.67 -0.92 -22.65
C LEU A 3 7.24 -1.15 -22.13
N PHE A 4 6.67 -2.31 -22.45
CA PHE A 4 5.35 -2.72 -22.00
C PHE A 4 5.40 -2.98 -20.48
N THR A 5 6.30 -3.86 -20.02
CA THR A 5 6.54 -4.18 -18.60
C THR A 5 6.72 -2.93 -17.74
N GLU A 6 7.54 -1.98 -18.19
CA GLU A 6 7.76 -0.72 -17.51
C GLU A 6 6.48 0.11 -17.40
N ARG A 7 5.73 0.24 -18.51
CA ARG A 7 4.50 1.03 -18.56
C ARG A 7 3.44 0.49 -17.58
N TYR A 8 3.26 -0.82 -17.50
CA TYR A 8 2.31 -1.40 -16.53
C TYR A 8 2.75 -1.16 -15.09
N GLY A 9 4.03 -1.34 -14.77
CA GLY A 9 4.54 -1.07 -13.43
C GLY A 9 4.30 0.39 -13.00
N LYS A 10 4.50 1.34 -13.92
CA LYS A 10 4.22 2.76 -13.69
C LYS A 10 2.73 3.04 -13.48
N ILE A 11 1.85 2.45 -14.29
CA ILE A 11 0.39 2.60 -14.12
C ILE A 11 -0.05 2.02 -12.77
N VAL A 12 0.44 0.84 -12.41
CA VAL A 12 0.15 0.24 -11.10
C VAL A 12 0.59 1.16 -9.98
N CYS A 13 1.80 1.72 -10.05
CA CYS A 13 2.27 2.69 -9.07
C CYS A 13 1.34 3.93 -9.00
N MET A 14 0.89 4.48 -10.12
CA MET A 14 -0.05 5.63 -10.11
C MET A 14 -1.39 5.28 -9.45
N VAL A 15 -1.94 4.10 -9.72
CA VAL A 15 -3.18 3.65 -9.08
C VAL A 15 -2.98 3.52 -7.58
N LEU A 16 -1.87 2.91 -7.15
CA LEU A 16 -1.54 2.76 -5.74
C LEU A 16 -1.33 4.11 -5.04
N VAL A 17 -0.73 5.11 -5.72
CA VAL A 17 -0.61 6.48 -5.18
C VAL A 17 -1.98 7.05 -4.84
N VAL A 18 -2.95 6.94 -5.75
CA VAL A 18 -4.30 7.47 -5.51
C VAL A 18 -4.94 6.77 -4.32
N VAL A 19 -4.83 5.44 -4.26
CA VAL A 19 -5.38 4.65 -3.15
C VAL A 19 -4.75 5.05 -1.81
N ASP A 20 -3.43 5.10 -1.75
CA ASP A 20 -2.69 5.42 -0.53
C ASP A 20 -2.86 6.89 -0.10
N LEU A 21 -3.03 7.83 -1.03
CA LEU A 21 -3.37 9.22 -0.70
C LEU A 21 -4.77 9.34 -0.12
N VAL A 22 -5.75 8.63 -0.66
CA VAL A 22 -7.12 8.65 -0.14
C VAL A 22 -7.17 7.98 1.23
N LEU A 23 -6.65 6.78 1.36
CA LEU A 23 -6.65 6.04 2.63
C LEU A 23 -5.76 6.71 3.68
N GLY A 24 -4.52 7.06 3.32
CA GLY A 24 -3.59 7.72 4.22
C GLY A 24 -4.05 9.12 4.61
N GLY A 25 -4.55 9.90 3.66
CA GLY A 25 -5.07 11.24 3.92
C GLY A 25 -6.30 11.22 4.83
N THR A 26 -7.26 10.32 4.58
CA THR A 26 -8.43 10.18 5.45
C THR A 26 -8.04 9.70 6.85
N ALA A 27 -7.14 8.71 6.98
CA ALA A 27 -6.67 8.22 8.27
C ALA A 27 -5.89 9.27 9.08
N VAL A 28 -5.11 10.15 8.43
CA VAL A 28 -4.32 11.17 9.13
C VAL A 28 -5.14 12.41 9.48
N PHE A 29 -5.90 12.95 8.54
CA PHE A 29 -6.60 14.23 8.72
C PHE A 29 -8.02 14.09 9.26
N PHE A 30 -8.65 12.92 9.05
CA PHE A 30 -10.03 12.64 9.49
C PHE A 30 -10.13 11.27 10.18
N PRO A 31 -9.30 10.99 11.20
CA PRO A 31 -9.18 9.65 11.79
C PRO A 31 -10.48 9.11 12.40
N TYR A 32 -11.34 9.99 12.93
CA TYR A 32 -12.65 9.60 13.46
C TYR A 32 -13.61 9.14 12.36
N SER A 33 -13.69 9.89 11.25
CA SER A 33 -14.49 9.49 10.08
C SER A 33 -13.95 8.20 9.47
N TYR A 34 -12.62 8.04 9.41
CA TYR A 34 -12.00 6.78 9.01
C TYR A 34 -12.42 5.63 9.94
N ALA A 35 -12.39 5.83 11.25
CA ALA A 35 -12.82 4.83 12.23
C ALA A 35 -14.31 4.46 12.09
N GLU A 36 -15.19 5.43 11.86
CA GLU A 36 -16.62 5.15 11.66
C GLU A 36 -16.88 4.28 10.43
N ILE A 37 -16.13 4.50 9.35
CA ILE A 37 -16.26 3.76 8.08
C ILE A 37 -15.65 2.36 8.19
N PHE A 38 -14.39 2.28 8.64
CA PHE A 38 -13.59 1.06 8.58
C PHE A 38 -13.61 0.24 9.87
N HIS A 39 -13.98 0.84 10.99
CA HIS A 39 -14.02 0.22 12.32
C HIS A 39 -15.35 0.45 13.05
N PRO A 40 -16.51 0.27 12.39
CA PRO A 40 -17.80 0.50 13.00
C PRO A 40 -18.01 -0.38 14.23
N GLY A 41 -18.54 0.22 15.29
CA GLY A 41 -18.89 -0.48 16.53
C GLY A 41 -17.75 -0.62 17.55
N LEU A 42 -16.57 -0.05 17.29
CA LEU A 42 -15.56 0.11 18.34
C LEU A 42 -15.98 1.23 19.30
N THR A 43 -16.13 0.92 20.58
CA THR A 43 -16.46 1.91 21.63
C THR A 43 -15.35 2.95 21.80
N THR A 44 -14.09 2.54 21.61
CA THR A 44 -12.92 3.40 21.66
C THR A 44 -12.00 3.05 20.49
N PRO A 45 -12.09 3.75 19.35
CA PRO A 45 -11.24 3.46 18.20
C PRO A 45 -9.76 3.78 18.52
N PRO A 46 -8.80 2.95 18.08
CA PRO A 46 -7.38 3.16 18.35
C PRO A 46 -6.80 4.24 17.41
N ILE A 47 -7.14 5.50 17.68
CA ILE A 47 -6.82 6.66 16.81
C ILE A 47 -5.31 6.77 16.54
N ASP A 48 -4.46 6.58 17.54
CA ASP A 48 -3.00 6.66 17.34
C ASP A 48 -2.47 5.63 16.33
N PHE A 49 -3.05 4.41 16.35
CA PHE A 49 -2.72 3.38 15.37
C PHE A 49 -3.24 3.75 13.98
N ILE A 50 -4.47 4.28 13.87
CA ILE A 50 -5.05 4.74 12.60
C ILE A 50 -4.17 5.82 11.96
N VAL A 51 -3.79 6.84 12.74
CA VAL A 51 -2.95 7.95 12.24
C VAL A 51 -1.57 7.43 11.85
N ARG A 52 -0.95 6.55 12.65
CA ARG A 52 0.34 5.92 12.30
C ARG A 52 0.27 5.14 10.99
N THR A 53 -0.75 4.31 10.81
CA THR A 53 -0.98 3.56 9.57
C THR A 53 -1.19 4.51 8.39
N GLY A 54 -1.96 5.59 8.60
CA GLY A 54 -2.16 6.61 7.58
C GLY A 54 -0.87 7.29 7.12
N ILE A 55 0.04 7.61 8.05
CA ILE A 55 1.37 8.17 7.73
C ILE A 55 2.20 7.19 6.89
N LEU A 56 2.16 5.89 7.20
CA LEU A 56 2.86 4.87 6.41
C LEU A 56 2.35 4.82 4.97
N TRP A 57 1.02 4.85 4.77
CA TRP A 57 0.42 4.91 3.44
C TRP A 57 0.80 6.18 2.69
N LEU A 58 0.83 7.35 3.34
CA LEU A 58 1.33 8.57 2.69
C LEU A 58 2.80 8.45 2.28
N GLY A 59 3.63 7.78 3.08
CA GLY A 59 5.01 7.43 2.71
C GLY A 59 5.06 6.53 1.47
N PHE A 60 4.21 5.51 1.41
CA PHE A 60 4.10 4.64 0.24
C PHE A 60 3.67 5.39 -1.02
N ALA A 61 2.68 6.29 -0.92
CA ALA A 61 2.25 7.16 -2.01
C ALA A 61 3.43 8.00 -2.54
N PHE A 62 4.29 8.54 -1.67
CA PHE A 62 5.47 9.26 -2.10
C PHE A 62 6.41 8.37 -2.94
N PHE A 63 6.82 7.21 -2.42
CA PHE A 63 7.76 6.33 -3.12
C PHE A 63 7.20 5.75 -4.42
N GLN A 64 5.89 5.45 -4.47
CA GLN A 64 5.22 5.00 -5.68
C GLN A 64 5.10 6.12 -6.71
N GLY A 65 4.86 7.37 -6.27
CA GLY A 65 4.90 8.53 -7.14
C GLY A 65 6.27 8.68 -7.78
N VAL A 66 7.34 8.58 -6.99
CA VAL A 66 8.71 8.57 -7.51
C VAL A 66 8.91 7.43 -8.51
N ALA A 67 8.46 6.21 -8.21
CA ALA A 67 8.55 5.06 -9.11
C ALA A 67 7.83 5.28 -10.45
N ALA A 68 6.63 5.87 -10.41
CA ALA A 68 5.79 6.14 -11.58
C ALA A 68 6.44 7.14 -12.55
N PHE A 69 7.11 8.17 -12.03
CA PHE A 69 7.73 9.24 -12.84
C PHE A 69 9.24 9.07 -13.04
N SER A 70 9.85 8.02 -12.47
CA SER A 70 11.29 7.80 -12.58
C SER A 70 11.73 7.40 -13.99
N LYS A 71 12.93 7.89 -14.35
CA LYS A 71 13.70 7.40 -15.52
C LYS A 71 14.39 6.06 -15.24
N ASN A 72 14.50 5.64 -13.98
CA ASN A 72 15.04 4.34 -13.60
C ASN A 72 14.02 3.54 -12.75
N PRO A 73 12.89 3.14 -13.35
CA PRO A 73 11.79 2.50 -12.61
C PRO A 73 12.18 1.17 -11.98
N GLN A 74 13.13 0.44 -12.56
CA GLN A 74 13.63 -0.84 -12.02
C GLN A 74 14.01 -0.75 -10.53
N ARG A 75 14.86 0.24 -10.17
CA ARG A 75 15.29 0.42 -8.77
C ARG A 75 14.13 0.81 -7.86
N TRP A 76 13.23 1.66 -8.35
CA TRP A 76 12.11 2.15 -7.55
C TRP A 76 11.00 1.11 -7.37
N PHE A 77 10.76 0.24 -8.37
CA PHE A 77 9.88 -0.91 -8.20
C PHE A 77 10.39 -1.86 -7.13
N PHE A 78 11.71 -2.07 -7.06
CA PHE A 78 12.31 -2.81 -5.96
C PHE A 78 12.03 -2.14 -4.60
N VAL A 79 12.32 -0.83 -4.46
CA VAL A 79 12.07 -0.10 -3.21
C VAL A 79 10.60 -0.22 -2.78
N VAL A 80 9.65 0.07 -3.69
CA VAL A 80 8.21 -0.03 -3.40
C VAL A 80 7.82 -1.47 -3.05
N SER A 81 8.39 -2.48 -3.73
CA SER A 81 8.11 -3.88 -3.41
C SER A 81 8.49 -4.24 -1.99
N ILE A 82 9.67 -3.80 -1.53
CA ILE A 82 10.16 -4.08 -0.18
C ILE A 82 9.30 -3.37 0.85
N LEU A 83 8.96 -2.08 0.62
CA LEU A 83 8.08 -1.33 1.50
C LEU A 83 6.71 -2.01 1.69
N ARG A 84 6.08 -2.45 0.59
CA ARG A 84 4.80 -3.16 0.62
C ARG A 84 4.89 -4.49 1.37
N LEU A 85 5.93 -5.28 1.13
CA LEU A 85 6.11 -6.58 1.80
C LEU A 85 6.43 -6.44 3.29
N MET A 86 7.18 -5.40 3.69
CA MET A 86 7.48 -5.12 5.09
C MET A 86 6.27 -4.67 5.90
N ASP A 87 5.22 -4.17 5.24
CA ASP A 87 3.99 -3.72 5.91
C ASP A 87 3.04 -4.87 6.24
N VAL A 88 3.17 -6.02 5.55
CA VAL A 88 2.28 -7.18 5.75
C VAL A 88 2.20 -7.64 7.21
N PRO A 89 3.30 -7.77 7.98
CA PRO A 89 3.22 -8.07 9.40
C PRO A 89 2.49 -6.99 10.20
N ALA A 90 2.68 -5.71 9.87
CA ALA A 90 2.02 -4.60 10.54
C ALA A 90 0.51 -4.59 10.27
N ASP A 91 0.09 -4.87 9.04
CA ASP A 91 -1.30 -5.03 8.64
C ASP A 91 -1.99 -6.19 9.37
N ILE A 92 -1.30 -7.33 9.53
CA ILE A 92 -1.85 -8.47 10.27
C ILE A 92 -2.08 -8.09 11.73
N ILE A 93 -1.11 -7.43 12.37
CA ILE A 93 -1.25 -6.94 13.75
C ILE A 93 -2.38 -5.92 13.83
N TYR A 94 -2.45 -4.97 12.90
CA TYR A 94 -3.53 -4.00 12.82
C TYR A 94 -4.89 -4.69 12.70
N GLY A 95 -5.01 -5.71 11.86
CA GLY A 95 -6.25 -6.45 11.68
C GLY A 95 -6.70 -7.25 12.89
N ILE A 96 -5.74 -7.76 13.68
CA ILE A 96 -6.04 -8.42 14.95
C ILE A 96 -6.51 -7.41 16.00
N LEU A 97 -5.86 -6.24 16.09
CA LEU A 97 -6.12 -5.25 17.14
C LEU A 97 -7.31 -4.33 16.85
N ALA A 98 -7.56 -4.00 15.58
CA ALA A 98 -8.55 -3.01 15.16
C ALA A 98 -9.79 -3.68 14.53
N MET A 99 -10.08 -4.93 14.85
CA MET A 99 -11.18 -5.66 14.20
C MET A 99 -12.55 -5.06 14.58
N GLY A 100 -13.25 -4.47 13.60
CA GLY A 100 -14.60 -3.95 13.79
C GLY A 100 -15.66 -5.06 13.93
N ALA A 101 -16.86 -4.67 14.37
CA ALA A 101 -17.95 -5.61 14.62
C ALA A 101 -18.57 -6.17 13.31
N THR A 102 -18.44 -5.45 12.18
CA THR A 102 -19.10 -5.82 10.92
C THR A 102 -18.22 -6.72 10.02
N MET A 103 -18.86 -7.60 9.26
CA MET A 103 -18.17 -8.46 8.29
C MET A 103 -17.47 -7.64 7.18
N ILE A 104 -18.05 -6.52 6.78
CA ILE A 104 -17.48 -5.61 5.77
C ILE A 104 -16.16 -5.01 6.28
N SER A 105 -16.13 -4.52 7.53
CA SER A 105 -14.91 -4.01 8.17
C SER A 105 -13.80 -5.06 8.16
N ARG A 106 -14.13 -6.31 8.51
CA ARG A 106 -13.17 -7.42 8.50
C ARG A 106 -12.61 -7.68 7.10
N ILE A 107 -13.45 -7.72 6.07
CA ILE A 107 -13.00 -7.92 4.68
C ILE A 107 -12.07 -6.79 4.26
N MET A 108 -12.43 -5.54 4.52
CA MET A 108 -11.62 -4.38 4.15
C MET A 108 -10.26 -4.40 4.86
N ILE A 109 -10.24 -4.69 6.16
CA ILE A 109 -9.02 -4.75 6.96
C ILE A 109 -8.11 -5.90 6.49
N TRP A 110 -8.67 -7.09 6.26
CA TRP A 110 -7.90 -8.25 5.79
C TRP A 110 -7.48 -8.16 4.32
N SER A 111 -8.06 -7.24 3.55
CA SER A 111 -7.61 -6.97 2.19
C SER A 111 -6.24 -6.29 2.15
N ALA A 112 -5.89 -5.46 3.15
CA ALA A 112 -4.62 -4.74 3.20
C ALA A 112 -3.38 -5.67 3.13
N PRO A 113 -3.21 -6.68 4.00
CA PRO A 113 -2.02 -7.55 3.95
C PRO A 113 -1.97 -8.37 2.65
N LEU A 114 -3.13 -8.75 2.10
CA LEU A 114 -3.22 -9.47 0.84
C LEU A 114 -2.78 -8.60 -0.33
N LEU A 115 -3.29 -7.36 -0.41
CA LEU A 115 -2.95 -6.42 -1.47
C LEU A 115 -1.48 -6.00 -1.37
N ASN A 116 -0.97 -5.74 -0.17
CA ASN A 116 0.44 -5.44 0.07
C ASN A 116 1.35 -6.59 -0.38
N THR A 117 0.97 -7.84 -0.09
CA THR A 117 1.69 -9.02 -0.60
C THR A 117 1.64 -9.10 -2.12
N LEU A 118 0.45 -8.98 -2.72
CA LEU A 118 0.23 -9.13 -4.15
C LEU A 118 1.00 -8.07 -4.95
N PHE A 119 0.86 -6.79 -4.58
CA PHE A 119 1.55 -5.70 -5.28
C PHE A 119 3.05 -5.69 -4.99
N GLY A 120 3.45 -6.08 -3.78
CA GLY A 120 4.85 -6.26 -3.42
C GLY A 120 5.54 -7.28 -4.31
N LEU A 121 5.00 -8.51 -4.39
CA LEU A 121 5.55 -9.56 -5.24
C LEU A 121 5.51 -9.20 -6.72
N TYR A 122 4.41 -8.60 -7.20
CA TYR A 122 4.29 -8.16 -8.58
C TYR A 122 5.40 -7.16 -8.98
N LEU A 123 5.60 -6.10 -8.19
CA LEU A 123 6.63 -5.09 -8.45
C LEU A 123 8.05 -5.65 -8.32
N LEU A 124 8.27 -6.62 -7.42
CA LEU A 124 9.54 -7.32 -7.31
C LEU A 124 9.86 -8.11 -8.60
N THR A 125 8.89 -8.88 -9.10
CA THR A 125 9.04 -9.61 -10.37
C THR A 125 9.28 -8.65 -11.53
N LEU A 126 8.59 -7.51 -11.58
CA LEU A 126 8.84 -6.49 -12.61
C LEU A 126 10.26 -5.92 -12.54
N SER A 127 10.74 -5.63 -11.32
CA SER A 127 12.10 -5.12 -11.11
C SER A 127 13.16 -6.11 -11.60
N GLN A 128 12.99 -7.40 -11.30
CA GLN A 128 13.92 -8.46 -11.74
C GLN A 128 13.93 -8.58 -13.27
N ARG A 129 12.77 -8.62 -13.92
CA ARG A 129 12.67 -8.69 -15.39
C ARG A 129 13.31 -7.51 -16.10
N LEU A 130 13.14 -6.29 -15.57
CA LEU A 130 13.78 -5.09 -16.11
C LEU A 130 15.30 -5.05 -15.86
N LYS A 131 15.80 -5.78 -14.85
CA LYS A 131 17.23 -5.91 -14.61
C LYS A 131 17.84 -6.89 -15.61
N GLU A 132 17.25 -8.07 -15.76
CA GLU A 132 17.70 -9.11 -16.69
C GLU A 132 17.74 -8.62 -18.14
N GLY A 133 16.69 -7.91 -18.60
CA GLY A 133 16.65 -7.39 -19.97
C GLY A 133 17.65 -6.26 -20.27
N ARG A 134 18.22 -5.61 -19.24
CA ARG A 134 19.32 -4.64 -19.40
C ARG A 134 20.70 -5.28 -19.42
N GLU A 135 20.81 -6.51 -18.93
CA GLU A 135 22.06 -7.29 -18.88
C GLU A 135 22.22 -8.24 -20.08
N ALA A 136 21.16 -8.41 -20.89
CA ALA A 136 21.12 -9.20 -22.12
C ALA A 136 21.40 -8.35 -23.38
#